data_AF-V7AT36-F1
#
_entry.id   AF-V7AT36-F1
#
_cell.length_a   1.000
_cell.length_b   1.000
_cell.length_c   1.000
_cell.angle_alpha   90.00
_cell.angle_beta   90.00
_cell.angle_gamma   90.00
#
_symmetry.space_group_name_H-M   'P 1'
#
loop_
_entity.id
_entity.type
_entity.pdbx_description
1 polymer ?
#
loop_
_entity_poly.entity_id
_entity_poly.type
_entity_poly.pdbx_seq_one_letter_code
_entity_poly.pdbx_strand_id
1 'polypeptide(L)'
;MALRGVWQLQKLIVSYCNWGGSSRGIRAFMESQLPMLKEKNPQLEVVTELIRGQHPHLKGFYKNKNQRVICVKNMDPEDILLHATRLRNALGRKVVKLRTRHVTKHPSVQGKGCDGDFQLKNESHKRRWRLLLPAPLLFSSCTPLIF
;
A
#
# COMPACT_ATOMS: atom_id res chain seq x y z
N MET A 1 10.57 -10.70 4.10
CA MET A 1 9.33 -10.25 3.45
C MET A 1 9.67 -9.84 2.03
N ALA A 2 9.06 -10.51 1.06
CA ALA A 2 9.20 -10.21 -0.34
C ALA A 2 7.99 -9.41 -0.83
N LEU A 3 8.20 -8.50 -1.78
CA LEU A 3 7.13 -7.79 -2.48
C LEU A 3 7.16 -8.26 -3.93
N ARG A 4 6.07 -8.89 -4.39
CA ARG A 4 5.97 -9.52 -5.73
C ARG A 4 7.11 -10.51 -6.00
N GLY A 5 7.42 -11.37 -5.02
CA GLY A 5 8.51 -12.36 -5.11
C GLY A 5 9.92 -11.80 -4.92
N VAL A 6 10.11 -10.47 -4.81
CA VAL A 6 11.43 -9.85 -4.66
C VAL A 6 11.69 -9.45 -3.21
N TRP A 7 12.82 -9.91 -2.68
CA TRP A 7 13.30 -9.53 -1.35
C TRP A 7 13.70 -8.06 -1.29
N GLN A 8 13.26 -7.38 -0.23
CA GLN A 8 13.48 -5.94 -0.09
C GLN A 8 14.75 -5.61 0.68
N LEU A 9 15.12 -6.41 1.68
CA LEU A 9 16.38 -6.26 2.40
C LEU A 9 17.52 -6.82 1.54
N GLN A 10 18.50 -5.97 1.21
CA GLN A 10 19.63 -6.32 0.36
C GLN A 10 20.90 -6.61 1.17
N LYS A 11 21.17 -5.76 2.16
CA LYS A 11 22.37 -5.85 2.99
C LYS A 11 22.02 -5.70 4.46
N LEU A 12 22.57 -6.57 5.29
CA LEU A 12 22.48 -6.52 6.74
C LEU A 12 23.89 -6.35 7.31
N ILE A 13 24.15 -5.23 7.96
CA ILE A 13 25.39 -4.94 8.65
C ILE A 13 25.21 -5.25 10.13
N VAL A 14 26.11 -6.06 10.66
CA VAL A 14 26.18 -6.47 12.06
C VAL A 14 27.39 -5.80 12.68
N SER A 15 27.18 -4.68 13.37
CA SER A 15 28.27 -3.92 13.99
C SER A 15 28.43 -4.32 15.45
N TYR A 16 29.65 -4.69 15.84
CA TYR A 16 29.97 -5.19 17.18
C TYR A 16 31.31 -4.66 17.70
N CYS A 17 31.52 -4.70 19.02
CA CYS A 17 32.81 -4.47 19.65
C CYS A 17 33.38 -5.79 20.19
N ASN A 18 34.69 -5.99 20.09
CA ASN A 18 35.37 -7.21 20.56
C ASN A 18 35.51 -7.27 22.09
N TRP A 19 35.68 -6.13 22.76
CA TRP A 19 35.94 -6.08 24.21
C TRP A 19 34.71 -5.73 25.05
N GLY A 20 33.75 -5.00 24.48
CA GLY A 20 32.75 -4.27 25.26
C GLY A 20 31.71 -5.21 25.85
N GLY A 21 31.37 -5.02 27.14
CA GLY A 21 30.31 -5.77 27.80
C GLY A 21 28.97 -5.64 27.07
N SER A 22 28.68 -4.46 26.50
CA SER A 22 27.45 -4.23 25.74
C SER A 22 27.32 -5.05 24.45
N SER A 23 28.43 -5.56 23.92
CA SER A 23 28.50 -6.42 22.75
C SER A 23 28.60 -7.91 23.08
N ARG A 24 28.36 -8.32 24.34
CA ARG A 24 28.41 -9.74 24.73
C ARG A 24 27.41 -10.59 23.92
N GLY A 25 26.14 -10.18 23.88
CA GLY A 25 25.10 -10.95 23.19
C GLY A 25 25.27 -11.01 21.68
N ILE A 26 25.71 -9.93 21.04
CA ILE A 26 25.92 -9.94 19.59
C ILE A 26 27.11 -10.83 19.18
N ARG A 27 28.15 -10.95 20.02
CA ARG A 27 29.26 -11.90 19.78
C ARG A 27 28.76 -13.34 19.82
N ALA A 28 27.96 -13.70 20.83
CA ALA A 28 27.33 -15.02 20.91
C ALA A 28 26.39 -15.29 19.72
N PHE A 29 25.64 -14.28 19.27
CA PHE A 29 24.79 -14.35 18.07
C PHE A 29 25.60 -14.62 16.80
N MET A 30 26.77 -13.98 16.66
CA MET A 30 27.65 -14.16 15.50
C MET A 30 28.18 -15.59 15.38
N GLU A 31 28.51 -16.24 16.50
CA GLU A 31 29.04 -17.60 16.53
C GLU A 31 27.94 -18.64 16.27
N SER A 32 26.77 -18.47 16.88
CA SER A 32 25.70 -19.48 16.87
C SER A 32 24.69 -19.30 15.73
N GLN A 33 24.10 -18.12 15.61
CA GLN A 33 22.86 -17.91 14.86
C GLN A 33 23.06 -17.21 13.51
N LEU A 34 24.09 -16.37 13.38
CA LEU A 34 24.45 -15.69 12.14
C LEU A 34 24.78 -16.63 10.97
N PRO A 35 25.54 -17.73 11.12
CA PRO A 35 25.78 -18.67 10.02
C PRO A 35 24.47 -19.30 9.51
N MET A 36 23.62 -19.77 10.43
CA MET A 36 22.30 -20.30 10.06
C MET A 36 21.42 -19.27 9.34
N LEU A 37 21.52 -17.99 9.71
CA LEU A 37 20.77 -16.91 9.06
C LEU A 37 21.23 -16.68 7.62
N LYS A 38 22.55 -16.78 7.37
CA LYS A 38 23.15 -16.67 6.02
C LYS A 38 22.71 -17.84 5.14
N GLU A 39 22.79 -19.07 5.63
CA GLU A 39 22.37 -20.27 4.89
C GLU A 39 20.89 -20.22 4.50
N LYS A 40 20.03 -19.79 5.43
CA LYS A 40 18.58 -19.65 5.17
C LYS A 40 18.24 -18.51 4.19
N ASN A 41 19.15 -17.57 3.96
CA ASN A 41 18.91 -16.39 3.13
C ASN A 41 20.13 -16.08 2.25
N PRO A 42 20.43 -16.91 1.24
CA PRO A 42 21.62 -16.72 0.38
C PRO A 42 21.59 -15.42 -0.43
N GLN A 43 20.39 -14.88 -0.68
CA GLN A 43 20.18 -13.60 -1.37
C GLN A 43 20.52 -12.35 -0.54
N LEU A 44 20.74 -12.49 0.78
CA LEU A 44 21.01 -11.39 1.69
C LEU A 44 22.51 -11.25 1.91
N GLU A 45 23.07 -10.08 1.61
CA GLU A 45 24.46 -9.77 1.92
C GLU A 45 24.60 -9.46 3.42
N VAL A 46 25.27 -10.33 4.18
CA VAL A 46 25.49 -10.13 5.61
C VAL A 46 26.95 -9.77 5.86
N VAL A 47 27.19 -8.53 6.31
CA VAL A 47 28.52 -7.99 6.59
C VAL A 47 28.69 -7.75 8.09
N THR A 48 29.84 -8.10 8.63
CA THR A 48 30.21 -7.88 10.03
C THR A 48 31.21 -6.74 10.12
N GLU A 49 30.96 -5.76 11.00
CA GLU A 49 31.82 -4.60 11.20
C GLU A 49 32.28 -4.50 12.65
N LEU A 50 33.60 -4.34 12.85
CA LEU A 50 34.17 -4.11 14.17
C LEU A 50 34.16 -2.60 14.49
N ILE A 51 33.38 -2.20 15.49
CA ILE A 51 33.28 -0.84 15.99
C ILE A 51 33.78 -0.76 17.43
N ARG A 52 34.88 -0.03 17.66
CA ARG A 52 35.47 0.14 19.00
C ARG A 52 34.86 1.36 19.69
N GLY A 53 34.59 1.24 20.98
CA GLY A 53 34.04 2.34 21.79
C GLY A 53 32.58 2.72 21.51
N GLN A 54 31.85 1.92 20.73
CA GLN A 54 30.46 2.18 20.34
C GLN A 54 29.55 1.00 20.68
N HIS A 55 28.25 1.28 20.85
CA HIS A 55 27.26 0.25 21.12
C HIS A 55 26.93 -0.58 19.85
N PRO A 56 26.69 -1.89 20.01
CA PRO A 56 26.38 -2.76 18.90
C PRO A 56 25.02 -2.43 18.31
N HIS A 57 24.91 -2.57 16.99
CA HIS A 57 23.68 -2.29 16.26
C HIS A 57 23.60 -3.09 14.97
N LEU A 58 22.38 -3.32 14.51
CA LEU A 58 22.07 -3.93 13.23
C LEU A 58 21.63 -2.83 12.27
N LYS A 59 22.24 -2.74 11.08
CA LYS A 59 21.78 -1.86 10.00
C LYS A 59 21.28 -2.68 8.81
N GLY A 60 20.03 -2.47 8.44
CA GLY A 60 19.44 -3.06 7.23
C GLY A 60 19.34 -2.03 6.10
N PHE A 61 19.87 -2.35 4.94
CA PHE A 61 19.73 -1.59 3.70
C PHE A 61 18.69 -2.25 2.80
N TYR A 62 17.74 -1.46 2.34
CA TYR A 62 16.64 -1.94 1.52
C TYR A 62 16.75 -1.43 0.09
N LYS A 63 16.14 -2.16 -0.85
CA LYS A 63 16.13 -1.83 -2.29
C LYS A 63 15.55 -0.44 -2.60
N ASN A 64 14.69 0.08 -1.73
CA ASN A 64 14.15 1.44 -1.82
C ASN A 64 15.13 2.53 -1.33
N LYS A 65 16.42 2.20 -1.14
CA LYS A 65 17.49 3.06 -0.61
C LYS A 65 17.31 3.52 0.84
N ASN A 66 16.24 3.09 1.50
CA ASN A 66 16.06 3.38 2.91
C ASN A 66 16.94 2.47 3.77
N GLN A 67 17.23 2.95 4.96
CA GLN A 67 18.01 2.24 5.96
C GLN A 67 17.21 2.15 7.25
N ARG A 68 17.38 1.06 7.99
CA ARG A 68 16.86 0.93 9.35
C ARG A 68 17.97 0.46 10.27
N VAL A 69 18.14 1.15 11.37
CA VAL A 69 19.13 0.84 12.39
C VAL A 69 18.40 0.43 13.67
N ILE A 70 18.84 -0.67 14.28
CA ILE A 70 18.33 -1.15 15.57
C ILE A 70 19.52 -1.32 16.50
N CYS A 71 19.52 -0.62 17.63
CA CYS A 71 20.52 -0.81 18.68
C CYS A 71 20.23 -2.10 19.44
N VAL A 72 21.27 -2.91 19.70
CA VAL A 72 21.14 -4.24 20.33
C VAL A 72 22.05 -4.37 21.56
N LYS A 73 22.21 -3.27 22.31
CA LYS A 73 23.02 -3.23 23.54
C LYS A 73 22.46 -4.18 24.59
N ASN A 74 23.30 -5.01 25.19
CA ASN A 74 22.93 -5.93 26.29
C ASN A 74 21.74 -6.86 25.99
N MET A 75 21.43 -7.13 24.73
CA MET A 75 20.37 -8.07 24.35
C MET A 75 20.94 -9.48 24.27
N ASP A 76 20.09 -10.47 24.54
CA ASP A 76 20.42 -11.87 24.35
C ASP A 76 20.47 -12.25 22.86
N PRO A 77 21.22 -13.28 22.47
CA PRO A 77 21.38 -13.65 21.06
C PRO A 77 20.03 -13.95 20.39
N GLU A 78 19.09 -14.55 21.10
CA GLU A 78 17.74 -14.87 20.60
C GLU A 78 16.93 -13.62 20.25
N ASP A 79 16.97 -12.59 21.12
CA ASP A 79 16.34 -11.30 20.86
C ASP A 79 16.98 -10.60 19.65
N ILE A 80 18.30 -10.71 19.51
CA ILE A 80 19.03 -10.17 18.36
C ILE A 80 18.56 -10.87 17.07
N LEU A 81 18.37 -12.19 17.08
CA LEU A 81 17.81 -12.92 15.95
C LEU A 81 16.37 -12.51 15.66
N LEU A 82 15.56 -12.24 16.68
CA LEU A 82 14.22 -11.71 16.50
C LEU A 82 14.27 -10.34 15.80
N HIS A 83 15.18 -9.45 16.20
CA HIS A 83 15.39 -8.16 15.55
C HIS A 83 15.91 -8.27 14.12
N ALA A 84 16.87 -9.17 13.86
CA ALA A 84 17.36 -9.47 12.52
C ALA A 84 16.23 -10.03 11.62
N THR A 85 15.39 -10.91 12.16
CA THR A 85 14.22 -11.47 11.48
C THR A 85 13.18 -10.38 11.19
N ARG A 86 12.95 -9.45 12.12
CA ARG A 86 12.09 -8.27 11.90
C ARG A 86 12.60 -7.39 10.76
N LEU A 87 13.92 -7.13 10.69
CA LEU A 87 14.52 -6.40 9.56
C LEU A 87 14.33 -7.14 8.24
N ARG A 88 14.59 -8.45 8.23
CA ARG A 88 14.36 -9.33 7.07
C ARG A 88 12.89 -9.35 6.64
N ASN A 89 11.96 -9.20 7.58
CA ASN A 89 10.52 -9.16 7.34
C ASN A 89 9.97 -7.75 7.08
N ALA A 90 10.79 -6.71 7.10
CA ALA A 90 10.36 -5.37 6.76
C ALA A 90 10.50 -5.07 5.25
N LEU A 91 9.72 -4.11 4.76
CA LEU A 91 9.83 -3.57 3.40
C LEU A 91 10.76 -2.34 3.33
N GLY A 92 11.25 -1.85 4.47
CA GLY A 92 12.07 -0.63 4.54
C GLY A 92 11.29 0.68 4.32
N ARG A 93 9.95 0.68 4.33
CA ARG A 93 9.16 1.94 4.28
C ARG A 93 9.20 2.65 5.64
N LYS A 94 9.05 3.98 5.67
CA LYS A 94 8.92 4.71 6.94
C LYS A 94 7.66 4.24 7.67
N VAL A 95 7.75 4.03 8.98
CA VAL A 95 6.57 3.73 9.80
C VAL A 95 5.79 5.03 9.94
N VAL A 96 4.55 5.03 9.46
CA VAL A 96 3.64 6.17 9.53
C VAL A 96 2.41 5.74 10.31
N LYS A 97 1.94 6.60 11.22
CA LYS A 97 0.68 6.38 11.92
C LYS A 97 -0.47 6.50 10.92
N LEU A 98 -1.17 5.40 10.67
CA LEU A 98 -2.37 5.41 9.83
C LEU A 98 -3.56 5.91 10.67
N ARG A 99 -4.45 6.70 10.06
CA ARG A 99 -5.69 7.17 10.71
C ARG A 99 -6.72 6.03 10.81
N THR A 100 -6.82 5.23 9.77
CA THR A 100 -7.74 4.10 9.65
C THR A 100 -6.96 2.79 9.55
N ARG A 101 -7.58 1.68 9.98
CA ARG A 101 -6.97 0.33 9.90
C ARG A 101 -6.71 -0.09 8.45
N HIS A 102 -7.61 0.25 7.53
CA HIS A 102 -7.54 -0.11 6.12
C HIS A 102 -7.35 1.14 5.26
N VAL A 103 -6.43 1.06 4.30
CA VAL A 103 -6.17 2.09 3.30
C VAL A 103 -6.28 1.45 1.92
N THR A 104 -7.35 1.79 1.20
CA THR A 104 -7.63 1.27 -0.14
C THR A 104 -7.60 2.43 -1.13
N LYS A 105 -6.85 2.28 -2.23
CA LYS A 105 -6.84 3.27 -3.31
C LYS A 105 -8.17 3.34 -4.06
N HIS A 106 -8.82 2.19 -4.20
CA HIS A 106 -10.11 2.04 -4.88
C HIS A 106 -11.11 1.48 -3.87
N PRO A 107 -11.90 2.33 -3.19
CA PRO A 107 -12.84 1.88 -2.16
C PRO A 107 -14.10 1.21 -2.74
N SER A 108 -14.46 1.55 -3.98
CA SER A 108 -15.66 1.05 -4.67
C SER A 108 -15.28 0.56 -6.08
N VAL A 109 -15.87 -0.56 -6.50
CA VAL A 109 -15.72 -1.10 -7.86
C VAL A 109 -16.73 -0.48 -8.82
N GLN A 110 -17.98 -0.30 -8.38
CA GLN A 110 -19.09 0.20 -9.20
C GLN A 110 -19.13 1.73 -9.31
N GLY A 111 -18.48 2.43 -8.37
CA GLY A 111 -18.56 3.87 -8.22
C GLY A 111 -18.89 4.25 -6.78
N LYS A 112 -18.49 5.47 -6.39
CA LYS A 112 -19.00 6.06 -5.16
C LYS A 112 -20.35 6.70 -5.50
N GLY A 113 -21.39 6.34 -4.74
CA GLY A 113 -22.67 7.01 -4.87
C GLY A 113 -22.51 8.51 -4.69
N CYS A 114 -22.90 9.25 -5.72
CA CYS A 114 -23.10 10.69 -5.68
C CYS A 114 -24.60 10.98 -5.72
N ASP A 115 -25.01 12.13 -5.18
CA ASP A 115 -26.43 12.46 -4.94
C ASP A 115 -27.30 12.53 -6.21
N GLY A 116 -26.69 12.48 -7.40
CA GLY A 116 -27.38 12.40 -8.70
C GLY A 116 -27.57 10.99 -9.26
N ASP A 117 -26.91 9.97 -8.71
CA ASP A 117 -26.91 8.61 -9.27
C ASP A 117 -28.29 7.93 -9.19
N PHE A 118 -29.15 8.39 -8.28
CA PHE A 118 -30.50 7.86 -8.08
C PHE A 118 -31.60 8.75 -8.68
N GLN A 119 -31.28 9.54 -9.72
CA GLN A 119 -32.31 10.23 -10.46
C GLN A 119 -33.12 9.23 -11.30
N LEU A 120 -34.38 9.04 -10.91
CA LEU A 120 -35.38 8.34 -11.72
C LEU A 120 -35.40 8.97 -13.11
N LYS A 121 -35.11 8.15 -14.14
CA LYS A 121 -35.32 8.54 -15.53
C LYS A 121 -36.83 8.70 -15.74
N ASN A 122 -37.33 9.90 -15.50
CA ASN A 122 -38.69 10.24 -15.89
C ASN A 122 -38.73 10.24 -17.43
N GLU A 123 -39.31 9.19 -18.01
CA GLU A 123 -39.59 9.11 -19.44
C GLU A 123 -40.62 10.18 -19.83
N SER A 124 -40.18 11.43 -20.01
CA SER A 124 -40.97 12.44 -20.71
C SER A 124 -40.79 12.25 -22.22
N HIS A 125 -41.28 11.13 -22.76
CA HIS A 125 -41.53 11.02 -24.20
C HIS A 125 -42.76 11.89 -24.51
N LYS A 126 -42.52 13.16 -24.87
CA LYS A 126 -43.50 14.04 -25.50
C LYS A 126 -44.11 13.33 -26.72
N ARG A 127 -45.23 12.62 -26.54
CA ARG A 127 -46.13 12.26 -27.65
C ARG A 127 -46.78 13.55 -28.13
N ARG A 128 -46.15 14.17 -29.13
CA ARG A 128 -46.70 15.30 -29.87
C ARG A 128 -47.90 14.80 -30.66
N TRP A 129 -49.09 14.85 -30.07
CA TRP A 129 -50.34 14.71 -30.81
C TRP A 129 -50.43 15.89 -31.79
N ARG A 130 -50.10 15.64 -33.05
CA ARG A 130 -50.34 16.58 -34.14
C ARG A 130 -51.85 16.56 -34.38
N LEU A 131 -52.56 17.54 -33.80
CA LEU A 131 -53.95 17.85 -34.16
C LEU A 131 -53.99 18.15 -35.67
N LEU A 132 -54.56 17.23 -36.44
CA LEU A 132 -54.99 17.49 -37.81
C LEU A 132 -56.24 18.36 -37.74
N LEU A 133 -56.06 19.67 -37.83
CA LEU A 133 -57.13 20.58 -38.22
C LEU A 133 -57.25 20.53 -39.75
N PRO A 134 -58.41 20.16 -40.33
CA PRO A 134 -58.63 20.27 -41.76
C PRO A 134 -58.87 21.75 -42.17
N ALA A 135 -58.36 22.11 -43.34
CA ALA A 135 -58.47 23.43 -43.95
C ALA A 135 -59.93 23.78 -44.34
N PRO A 136 -60.32 25.06 -44.36
CA PRO A 136 -61.63 25.49 -44.81
C PRO A 136 -61.69 25.47 -46.35
N LEU A 137 -62.67 24.75 -46.91
CA LEU A 137 -63.06 24.88 -48.30
C LEU A 137 -64.13 25.97 -48.42
N LEU A 138 -63.76 27.05 -49.11
CA LEU A 138 -64.69 28.02 -49.66
C LEU A 138 -65.59 27.31 -50.69
N PHE A 139 -66.91 27.33 -50.48
CA PHE A 139 -67.85 27.13 -51.57
C PHE A 139 -68.91 28.22 -51.59
N SER A 140 -68.86 28.90 -52.72
CA SER A 140 -69.76 29.91 -53.26
C SER A 140 -71.19 29.40 -53.46
N SER A 141 -72.11 30.36 -53.34
CA SER A 141 -73.33 30.62 -54.12
C SER A 141 -74.66 29.91 -53.82
N CYS A 142 -75.68 30.76 -53.98
CA CYS A 142 -77.09 30.52 -54.30
C CYS A 142 -78.07 30.34 -53.13
N THR A 143 -78.67 31.48 -52.76
CA THR A 143 -80.11 31.69 -52.48
C THR A 143 -81.00 31.06 -53.58
N PRO A 144 -82.36 30.93 -53.46
CA PRO A 144 -83.26 31.72 -52.61
C PRO A 144 -84.55 31.03 -52.05
N LEU A 145 -85.28 31.82 -51.23
CA LEU A 145 -86.74 32.04 -51.23
C LEU A 145 -87.76 31.02 -50.67
N ILE A 146 -88.71 31.59 -49.89
CA ILE A 146 -90.14 31.23 -49.67
C ILE A 146 -90.36 30.11 -48.62
N PHE A 147 -91.23 30.21 -47.60
CA PHE A 147 -92.45 31.01 -47.33
C PHE A 147 -92.43 31.54 -45.89
#